data_AF-A0A259U369-F1
#
_entry.id   AF-A0A259U369-F1
#
_cell.length_a   1.000
_cell.length_b   1.000
_cell.length_c   1.000
_cell.angle_alpha   90.00
_cell.angle_beta   90.00
_cell.angle_gamma   90.00
#
_symmetry.space_group_name_H-M   'P 1'
#
loop_
_entity.id
_entity.type
_entity.pdbx_description
1 polymer ?
#
loop_
_entity_poly.entity_id
_entity_poly.type
_entity_poly.pdbx_seq_one_letter_code
_entity_poly.pdbx_strand_id
1 'polypeptide(L)'
;MRDRVAVAGLILLAVLAVLGTSGVMLVSVLGMGAAFWAMRSAPMPRLLAAVGVAGLASSLLAEVVHTLYHWLIPASAGPGDSGAFFVSATLVGLINVAAFAGLLLALEWATRRAESARRA
;
A
#
# COMPACT_ATOMS: atom_id res chain seq x y z
N MET A 1 -18.14 8.84 4.11
CA MET A 1 -17.09 9.02 5.15
C MET A 1 -15.88 8.15 4.87
N ARG A 2 -16.07 6.84 4.62
CA ARG A 2 -15.02 5.90 4.20
C ARG A 2 -14.08 6.44 3.13
N ASP A 3 -14.62 6.94 2.02
CA ASP A 3 -13.80 7.39 0.89
C ASP A 3 -12.88 8.56 1.25
N ARG A 4 -13.34 9.49 2.09
CA ARG A 4 -12.51 10.62 2.55
C ARG A 4 -11.35 10.14 3.42
N VAL A 5 -11.62 9.20 4.33
CA VAL A 5 -10.60 8.61 5.21
C VAL A 5 -9.61 7.77 4.41
N ALA A 6 -10.10 6.98 3.45
CA ALA A 6 -9.27 6.19 2.56
C ALA A 6 -8.34 7.07 1.72
N VAL A 7 -8.87 8.12 1.09
CA VAL A 7 -8.08 9.07 0.30
C VAL A 7 -7.06 9.79 1.19
N ALA A 8 -7.46 10.26 2.38
CA ALA A 8 -6.54 10.88 3.32
C ALA A 8 -5.42 9.92 3.77
N GLY A 9 -5.75 8.65 4.03
CA GLY A 9 -4.78 7.61 4.37
C GLY A 9 -3.80 7.32 3.23
N LEU A 10 -4.28 7.22 1.98
CA LEU A 10 -3.43 7.03 0.80
C LEU A 10 -2.52 8.24 0.56
N ILE A 11 -3.04 9.47 0.72
CA ILE A 11 -2.23 10.70 0.63
C ILE A 11 -1.16 10.72 1.71
N LEU A 12 -1.49 10.37 2.95
CA LEU A 12 -0.52 10.32 4.04
C LEU A 12 0.59 9.30 3.74
N LEU A 13 0.24 8.10 3.28
CA LEU A 13 1.22 7.09 2.87
C LEU A 13 2.07 7.60 1.71
N ALA A 14 1.49 8.26 0.70
CA ALA A 14 2.25 8.85 -0.40
C ALA A 14 3.25 9.92 0.09
N VAL A 15 2.84 10.79 1.01
CA VAL A 15 3.73 11.81 1.61
C VAL A 15 4.86 11.15 2.38
N LEU A 16 4.57 10.14 3.21
CA LEU A 16 5.59 9.40 3.94
C LEU A 16 6.58 8.70 2.99
N ALA A 17 6.09 8.18 1.86
CA ALA A 17 6.92 7.56 0.84
C ALA A 17 7.89 8.56 0.19
N VAL A 18 7.43 9.79 -0.09
CA VAL A 18 8.28 10.89 -0.59
C VAL A 18 9.32 11.30 0.46
N LEU A 19 8.90 11.51 1.72
CA LEU A 19 9.80 11.91 2.81
C LEU A 19 10.87 10.85 3.10
N GLY A 20 10.49 9.57 3.03
CA GLY A 20 11.40 8.44 3.17
C GLY A 20 12.21 8.13 1.90
N THR A 21 12.03 8.89 0.81
CA THR A 21 12.68 8.67 -0.50
C THR A 21 12.53 7.23 -1.03
N SER A 22 11.41 6.57 -0.71
CA SER A 22 11.20 5.15 -1.03
C SER A 22 10.32 5.00 -2.27
N GLY A 23 10.95 4.73 -3.42
CA GLY A 23 10.24 4.49 -4.68
C GLY A 23 9.31 3.27 -4.61
N VAL A 24 9.76 2.19 -3.95
CA VAL A 24 8.96 0.99 -3.67
C VAL A 24 7.68 1.34 -2.92
N MET A 25 7.79 2.17 -1.89
CA MET A 25 6.64 2.60 -1.09
C MET A 25 5.65 3.39 -1.94
N LEU A 26 6.12 4.30 -2.79
CA LEU A 26 5.27 5.06 -3.71
C LEU A 26 4.53 4.15 -4.70
N VAL A 27 5.23 3.23 -5.35
CA VAL A 27 4.63 2.29 -6.33
C VAL A 27 3.58 1.41 -5.65
N SER A 28 3.86 0.93 -4.44
CA SER A 28 2.90 0.18 -3.62
C SER A 28 1.63 1.00 -3.33
N VAL A 29 1.78 2.25 -2.89
CA VAL A 29 0.64 3.15 -2.60
C VAL A 29 -0.18 3.46 -3.86
N LEU A 30 0.45 3.63 -5.02
CA LEU A 30 -0.24 3.83 -6.29
C LEU A 30 -1.10 2.60 -6.66
N GLY A 31 -0.55 1.39 -6.52
CA GLY A 31 -1.29 0.15 -6.73
C GLY A 31 -2.49 0.01 -5.79
N MET A 32 -2.29 0.32 -4.52
CA MET A 32 -3.37 0.35 -3.52
C MET A 32 -4.45 1.37 -3.86
N GLY A 33 -4.06 2.57 -4.29
CA GLY A 33 -4.99 3.63 -4.68
C GLY A 33 -5.82 3.25 -5.90
N ALA A 34 -5.21 2.65 -6.92
CA ALA A 34 -5.90 2.15 -8.10
C ALA A 34 -6.93 1.07 -7.75
N ALA A 35 -6.55 0.08 -6.93
CA ALA A 35 -7.45 -0.97 -6.48
C ALA A 35 -8.58 -0.43 -5.60
N PHE A 36 -8.26 0.49 -4.68
CA PHE A 36 -9.25 1.17 -3.86
C PHE A 36 -10.28 1.88 -4.74
N TRP A 37 -9.84 2.65 -5.74
CA TRP A 37 -10.76 3.39 -6.61
C TRP A 37 -11.65 2.47 -7.44
N ALA A 38 -11.09 1.40 -8.00
CA ALA A 38 -11.82 0.41 -8.78
C ALA A 38 -12.85 -0.37 -7.94
N MET A 39 -12.54 -0.64 -6.66
CA MET A 39 -13.35 -1.48 -5.78
C MET A 39 -14.01 -0.73 -4.62
N ARG A 40 -14.05 0.61 -4.65
CA ARG A 40 -14.58 1.44 -3.56
C ARG A 40 -16.03 1.13 -3.17
N SER A 41 -16.81 0.50 -4.05
CA SER A 41 -18.20 0.09 -3.79
C SER A 41 -18.32 -1.34 -3.25
N ALA A 42 -17.22 -2.10 -3.22
CA ALA A 42 -17.19 -3.49 -2.77
C ALA A 42 -17.38 -3.60 -1.24
N PRO A 43 -17.82 -4.78 -0.74
CA PRO A 43 -17.82 -5.07 0.68
C PRO A 43 -16.39 -5.05 1.23
N MET A 44 -16.23 -4.65 2.51
CA MET A 44 -14.92 -4.39 3.13
C MET A 44 -13.91 -5.54 2.97
N PRO A 45 -14.27 -6.83 3.16
CA PRO A 45 -13.30 -7.92 3.00
C PRO A 45 -12.72 -8.01 1.58
N ARG A 46 -13.55 -7.80 0.55
CA ARG A 46 -13.10 -7.82 -0.86
C ARG A 46 -12.26 -6.61 -1.20
N LEU A 47 -12.64 -5.44 -0.68
CA LEU A 47 -11.87 -4.21 -0.84
C LEU A 47 -10.46 -4.37 -0.23
N LEU A 48 -10.38 -4.85 1.00
CA LEU A 48 -9.10 -5.06 1.69
C LEU A 48 -8.23 -6.10 0.98
N ALA A 49 -8.83 -7.22 0.53
CA ALA A 49 -8.11 -8.21 -0.25
C ALA A 49 -7.54 -7.63 -1.55
N ALA A 50 -8.35 -6.88 -2.30
CA ALA A 50 -7.91 -6.29 -3.56
C ALA A 50 -6.82 -5.23 -3.38
N VAL A 51 -6.99 -4.35 -2.40
CA VAL A 51 -5.97 -3.34 -2.05
C VAL A 51 -4.70 -4.01 -1.56
N GLY A 52 -4.81 -5.05 -0.74
CA GLY A 52 -3.67 -5.81 -0.25
C GLY A 52 -2.88 -6.48 -1.36
N VAL A 53 -3.58 -7.21 -2.25
CA VAL A 53 -2.98 -7.86 -3.41
C VAL A 53 -2.32 -6.83 -4.34
N ALA A 54 -3.02 -5.73 -4.65
CA ALA A 54 -2.47 -4.71 -5.54
C ALA A 54 -1.25 -3.99 -4.94
N GLY A 55 -1.27 -3.68 -3.64
CA GLY A 55 -0.16 -3.06 -2.94
C GLY A 55 1.10 -3.94 -2.90
N LEU A 56 0.92 -5.23 -2.66
CA LEU A 56 2.03 -6.21 -2.68
C LEU A 56 2.53 -6.47 -4.09
N ALA A 57 1.63 -6.72 -5.04
CA ALA A 57 2.00 -6.98 -6.43
C ALA A 57 2.75 -5.79 -7.04
N SER A 58 2.32 -4.56 -6.77
CA SER A 58 3.01 -3.36 -7.27
C SER A 58 4.38 -3.19 -6.62
N SER A 59 4.52 -3.51 -5.33
CA SER A 59 5.80 -3.47 -4.64
C SER A 59 6.80 -4.51 -5.19
N LEU A 60 6.33 -5.73 -5.44
CA LEU A 60 7.12 -6.80 -6.07
C LEU A 60 7.46 -6.47 -7.52
N LEU A 61 6.55 -5.83 -8.26
CA LEU A 61 6.84 -5.37 -9.61
C LEU A 61 7.94 -4.31 -9.63
N ALA A 62 7.99 -3.41 -8.64
CA ALA A 62 9.08 -2.45 -8.50
C ALA A 62 10.43 -3.15 -8.32
N GLU A 63 10.47 -4.27 -7.59
CA GLU A 63 11.68 -5.10 -7.48
C GLU A 63 12.05 -5.80 -8.80
N VAL A 64 11.07 -6.35 -9.51
CA VAL A 64 11.33 -6.94 -10.84
C VAL A 64 11.94 -5.90 -11.78
N VAL A 65 11.40 -4.68 -11.78
CA VAL A 65 11.92 -3.55 -12.59
C VAL A 65 13.31 -3.15 -12.14
N HIS A 66 13.55 -3.04 -10.83
CA HIS A 66 14.86 -2.72 -10.25
C HIS A 66 15.91 -3.77 -10.63
N THR A 67 15.60 -5.05 -10.46
CA THR A 67 16.47 -6.16 -10.82
C THR A 67 16.76 -6.17 -12.33
N LEU A 68 15.74 -5.97 -13.17
CA LEU A 68 15.92 -5.92 -14.62
C LEU A 68 16.79 -4.73 -15.06
N TYR A 69 16.63 -3.56 -14.43
CA TYR A 69 17.46 -2.39 -14.67
C TYR A 69 18.94 -2.69 -14.40
N HIS A 70 19.25 -3.37 -13.29
CA HIS A 70 20.62 -3.76 -12.96
C HIS A 70 21.19 -4.80 -13.93
N TRP A 71 20.37 -5.70 -14.46
CA TRP A 71 20.79 -6.62 -15.53
C TRP A 71 21.14 -5.90 -16.84
N LEU A 72 20.37 -4.87 -17.21
CA LEU A 72 20.57 -4.12 -18.45
C LEU A 72 21.70 -3.07 -18.32
N ILE A 73 21.95 -2.56 -17.12
CA ILE A 73 22.96 -1.52 -16.85
C ILE A 73 23.85 -1.97 -15.67
N PRO A 74 24.75 -2.96 -15.88
CA PRO A 74 25.52 -3.59 -14.82
C PRO A 74 26.51 -2.64 -14.13
N ALA A 75 26.93 -1.58 -14.83
CA ALA A 75 27.88 -0.58 -14.32
C ALA A 75 27.37 0.22 -13.11
N SER A 76 26.07 0.13 -12.80
CA SER A 76 25.42 0.81 -11.66
C SER A 76 25.09 -0.11 -10.48
N ALA A 77 25.38 -1.41 -10.57
CA ALA A 77 25.02 -2.39 -9.54
C ALA A 77 26.22 -2.68 -8.62
N GLY A 78 26.09 -2.38 -7.32
CA GLY A 78 27.01 -2.91 -6.31
C GLY A 78 26.77 -4.42 -6.10
N PRO A 79 27.80 -5.21 -5.76
CA PRO A 79 27.58 -6.61 -5.38
C PRO A 79 26.79 -6.65 -4.06
N GLY A 80 25.54 -7.14 -4.11
CA GLY A 80 24.70 -7.39 -2.92
C GLY A 80 23.37 -6.64 -2.84
N ASP A 81 23.05 -5.74 -3.77
CA ASP A 81 21.87 -4.87 -3.66
C ASP A 81 20.52 -5.59 -3.86
N SER A 82 20.47 -6.63 -4.69
CA SER A 82 19.20 -7.27 -5.09
C SER A 82 18.48 -7.98 -3.94
N GLY A 83 19.22 -8.69 -3.07
CA GLY A 83 18.61 -9.39 -1.93
C GLY A 83 18.01 -8.43 -0.89
N ALA A 84 18.70 -7.31 -0.63
CA ALA A 84 18.22 -6.28 0.29
C ALA A 84 17.00 -5.53 -0.28
N PHE A 85 16.99 -5.27 -1.59
CA PHE A 85 15.85 -4.64 -2.25
C PHE A 85 14.61 -5.53 -2.26
N PHE A 86 14.74 -6.84 -2.53
CA PHE A 86 13.63 -7.79 -2.45
C PHE A 86 12.96 -7.80 -1.06
N VAL A 87 13.78 -7.85 0.00
CA VAL A 87 13.28 -7.82 1.39
C VAL A 87 12.57 -6.50 1.66
N SER A 88 13.14 -5.38 1.23
CA SER A 88 12.51 -4.06 1.33
C SER A 88 11.18 -4.00 0.58
N ALA A 89 11.14 -4.47 -0.67
CA ALA A 89 9.95 -4.52 -1.52
C ALA A 89 8.82 -5.32 -0.87
N THR A 90 9.14 -6.45 -0.26
CA THR A 90 8.15 -7.28 0.42
C THR A 90 7.66 -6.60 1.71
N LEU A 91 8.57 -6.17 2.57
CA LEU A 91 8.23 -5.59 3.88
C LEU A 91 7.48 -4.27 3.75
N VAL A 92 7.95 -3.37 2.90
CA VAL A 92 7.31 -2.06 2.66
C VAL A 92 5.90 -2.24 2.13
N GLY A 93 5.70 -3.16 1.17
CA GLY A 93 4.37 -3.48 0.65
C GLY A 93 3.43 -3.99 1.73
N LEU A 94 3.90 -4.92 2.58
CA LEU A 94 3.12 -5.45 3.70
C LEU A 94 2.77 -4.36 4.73
N ILE A 95 3.73 -3.51 5.08
CA ILE A 95 3.53 -2.41 6.04
C ILE A 95 2.48 -1.42 5.53
N ASN A 96 2.56 -1.01 4.26
CA ASN A 96 1.58 -0.11 3.65
C ASN A 96 0.17 -0.71 3.69
N VAL A 97 0.06 -1.98 3.28
CA VAL A 97 -1.22 -2.70 3.29
C VAL A 97 -1.78 -2.80 4.70
N ALA A 98 -0.96 -3.17 5.69
CA ALA A 98 -1.37 -3.29 7.08
C ALA A 98 -1.82 -1.94 7.66
N ALA A 99 -1.07 -0.86 7.41
CA ALA A 99 -1.39 0.48 7.87
C ALA A 99 -2.73 0.96 7.30
N PHE A 100 -2.93 0.78 5.99
CA PHE A 100 -4.17 1.20 5.34
C PHE A 100 -5.37 0.34 5.75
N ALA A 101 -5.21 -0.99 5.81
CA ALA A 101 -6.26 -1.88 6.27
C ALA A 101 -6.65 -1.58 7.72
N GLY A 102 -5.67 -1.34 8.60
CA GLY A 102 -5.88 -0.93 9.99
C GLY A 102 -6.70 0.35 10.10
N LEU A 103 -6.39 1.37 9.27
CA LEU A 103 -7.16 2.61 9.21
C LEU A 103 -8.63 2.37 8.83
N LEU A 104 -8.88 1.56 7.80
CA LEU A 104 -10.24 1.29 7.33
C LEU A 104 -11.05 0.46 8.34
N LEU A 105 -10.42 -0.52 8.98
CA LEU A 105 -11.06 -1.33 10.03
C LEU A 105 -11.35 -0.51 11.28
N ALA A 106 -10.43 0.38 11.68
CA ALA A 106 -10.64 1.31 12.80
C ALA A 106 -11.83 2.24 12.53
N LEU A 107 -11.93 2.76 11.30
CA LEU A 107 -13.08 3.56 10.89
C LEU A 107 -14.39 2.78 10.98
N GLU A 108 -14.41 1.57 10.43
CA GLU A 108 -15.60 0.71 10.47
C GLU A 108 -16.03 0.43 11.92
N TRP A 109 -15.09 0.09 12.78
CA TRP A 109 -15.35 -0.11 14.21
C TRP A 109 -15.93 1.14 14.88
N ALA A 110 -15.34 2.32 14.63
CA ALA A 110 -15.81 3.59 15.20
C ALA A 110 -17.22 3.94 14.73
N THR A 111 -17.54 3.69 13.45
CA THR A 111 -18.89 3.92 12.92
C THR A 111 -19.94 3.02 13.56
N ARG A 112 -19.65 1.71 13.70
CA ARG A 112 -20.55 0.77 14.37
C ARG A 112 -20.82 1.16 15.82
N ARG A 113 -19.78 1.55 16.56
CA ARG A 113 -19.88 2.05 17.95
C ARG A 113 -20.78 3.29 18.05
N ALA A 114 -20.61 4.25 17.15
CA ALA A 114 -21.41 5.48 17.16
C ALA A 114 -22.90 5.21 16.84
N GLU A 115 -23.18 4.28 15.94
CA GLU A 115 -24.56 3.88 15.63
C GLU A 115 -25.24 3.17 16.79
N SER A 116 -24.54 2.27 17.50
CA SER A 116 -25.08 1.61 18.69
C SER A 116 -25.42 2.62 19.79
N ALA A 117 -24.58 3.63 20.01
CA ALA A 117 -24.81 4.67 21.01
C ALA A 117 -26.00 5.59 20.70
N ARG A 118 -26.40 5.73 19.43
CA ARG A 118 -27.57 6.53 19.03
C ARG A 118 -28.90 5.79 19.14
N ARG A 119 -28.86 4.46 19.23
CA ARG A 119 -30.05 3.60 19.34
C ARG A 119 -30.40 3.22 20.78
N ALA A 120 -29.50 3.50 21.73
CA ALA A 120 -29.71 3.35 23.17
C ALA A 120 -30.24 4.66 23.75
#